data_AF-A0A8I5KXY8-F1
#
_entry.id   AF-A0A8I5KXY8-F1
#
_cell.length_a   1.000
_cell.length_b   1.000
_cell.length_c   1.000
_cell.angle_alpha   90.00
_cell.angle_beta   90.00
_cell.angle_gamma   90.00
#
_symmetry.space_group_name_H-M   'P 1'
#
loop_
_entity.id
_entity.type
_entity.pdbx_description
1 polymer ?
#
loop_
_entity_poly.entity_id
_entity_poly.type
_entity_poly.pdbx_seq_one_letter_code
_entity_poly.pdbx_strand_id
1 'polypeptide(L)'
;MDIGTQTKGRRLLPAENHSGHLDSLEIKRNLSALVLAYTEGLHGKWMFSEIRAVFSRRYLLQNTALEVFMANRTSVMFNFPDQATVKKVVYSLPRVGVGTSYGLPQARRISLATPRQLYKSSNMTQRWQRREISNFEYLMFLNTIAGRTYNDLNQYPVFPWVLTNYESEELDLTLPGNFRDLSKPIGALNPKRAVFYAERYETWEDDQSPPYHYNTHYSTATSTLSWLVRIEPFTTFFLNANDGKFDHPDRTFSSVARSWRTSQRDTSDVKELIPEFYYLPEMFVNSNGYNLGVREDEVVVNDVDLPPWAKKPEDFVRINRMTVFHSVAQAGVKWCNHSTLKPQTPGLK
;
A
#
# COMPACT_ATOMS: atom_id res chain seq x y z
N MET A 1 5.99 22.01 -39.30
CA MET A 1 7.03 22.75 -38.57
C MET A 1 6.81 22.41 -37.11
N ASP A 2 7.29 21.25 -36.65
CA ASP A 2 8.61 21.10 -35.99
C ASP A 2 8.89 22.32 -35.09
N ILE A 3 9.06 22.20 -33.77
CA ILE A 3 10.13 21.51 -33.04
C ILE A 3 9.58 21.25 -31.61
N GLY A 4 9.62 20.05 -31.02
CA GLY A 4 10.80 19.48 -30.36
C GLY A 4 10.43 18.82 -29.03
N THR A 5 10.07 17.55 -29.08
CA THR A 5 9.94 16.64 -27.93
C THR A 5 11.33 16.39 -27.31
N GLN A 6 11.55 16.81 -26.06
CA GLN A 6 12.71 16.34 -25.30
C GLN A 6 12.40 14.99 -24.65
N THR A 7 12.82 13.93 -25.34
CA THR A 7 13.06 12.61 -24.78
C THR A 7 14.16 12.70 -23.72
N LYS A 8 13.79 12.63 -22.43
CA LYS A 8 14.76 12.34 -21.36
C LYS A 8 15.29 10.92 -21.58
N GLY A 9 16.61 10.84 -21.77
CA GLY A 9 17.32 9.62 -22.14
C GLY A 9 17.09 8.47 -21.17
N ARG A 10 16.75 7.31 -21.73
CA ARG A 10 16.87 5.99 -21.10
C ARG A 10 18.33 5.79 -20.67
N ARG A 11 18.58 5.67 -19.37
CA ARG A 11 19.81 5.03 -18.90
C ARG A 11 19.53 3.53 -18.88
N LEU A 12 19.85 2.87 -19.99
CA LEU A 12 19.91 1.41 -20.05
C LEU A 12 20.97 0.95 -19.04
N LEU A 13 20.64 -0.06 -18.24
CA LEU A 13 21.65 -0.80 -17.49
C LEU A 13 22.66 -1.38 -18.50
N PRO A 14 23.99 -1.34 -18.22
CA PRO A 14 24.95 -1.95 -19.13
C PRO A 14 24.74 -3.47 -19.15
N ALA A 15 24.61 -4.03 -20.35
CA ALA A 15 24.72 -5.47 -20.57
C ALA A 15 26.14 -5.91 -20.20
N GLU A 16 26.24 -6.97 -19.39
CA GLU A 16 27.49 -7.50 -18.85
C GLU A 16 28.45 -7.98 -19.95
N ASN A 17 29.75 -7.69 -19.79
CA ASN A 17 30.74 -8.76 -19.74
C ASN A 17 32.14 -8.31 -19.26
N HIS A 18 32.72 -9.19 -18.45
CA HIS A 18 34.11 -9.35 -18.00
C HIS A 18 34.63 -8.62 -16.73
N SER A 19 34.86 -9.48 -15.73
CA SER A 19 35.88 -9.46 -14.68
C SER A 19 35.97 -8.24 -13.75
N GLY A 20 35.35 -8.38 -12.59
CA GLY A 20 35.61 -7.57 -11.41
C GLY A 20 34.54 -7.86 -10.37
N HIS A 21 34.91 -8.58 -9.31
CA HIS A 21 34.06 -8.74 -8.14
C HIS A 21 33.92 -7.34 -7.51
N LEU A 22 32.94 -6.56 -7.96
CA LEU A 22 32.61 -5.27 -7.36
C LEU A 22 32.29 -5.54 -5.89
N ASP A 23 32.97 -4.83 -5.00
CA ASP A 23 32.74 -4.97 -3.57
C ASP A 23 31.26 -4.66 -3.27
N SER A 24 30.63 -5.49 -2.45
CA SER A 24 29.29 -5.29 -1.90
C SER A 24 29.03 -3.85 -1.41
N LEU A 25 30.06 -3.19 -0.88
CA LEU A 25 30.04 -1.80 -0.44
C LEU A 25 29.88 -0.80 -1.60
N GLU A 26 30.50 -1.07 -2.74
CA GLU A 26 30.43 -0.22 -3.93
C GLU A 26 29.05 -0.32 -4.60
N ILE A 27 28.48 -1.53 -4.65
CA ILE A 27 27.10 -1.76 -5.11
C ILE A 27 26.10 -1.01 -4.23
N LYS A 28 26.22 -1.10 -2.90
CA LYS A 28 25.38 -0.35 -1.96
C LYS A 28 25.50 1.16 -2.13
N ARG A 29 26.72 1.66 -2.33
CA ARG A 29 26.95 3.10 -2.56
C ARG A 29 26.29 3.59 -3.85
N ASN A 30 26.39 2.80 -4.92
CA ASN A 30 25.77 3.13 -6.21
C ASN A 30 24.25 3.07 -6.16
N LEU A 31 23.67 2.05 -5.51
CA LEU A 31 22.22 1.95 -5.31
C LEU A 31 21.70 3.09 -4.43
N SER A 32 22.41 3.43 -3.36
CA SER A 32 22.06 4.59 -2.52
C SER A 32 22.03 5.89 -3.33
N ALA A 33 22.98 6.09 -4.25
CA ALA A 33 22.97 7.25 -5.15
C ALA A 33 21.75 7.24 -6.11
N LEU A 34 21.34 6.07 -6.62
CA LEU A 34 20.13 5.94 -7.44
C LEU A 34 18.85 6.18 -6.63
N VAL A 35 18.78 5.70 -5.38
CA VAL A 35 17.67 6.01 -4.46
C VAL A 35 17.56 7.53 -4.26
N LEU A 36 18.70 8.20 -4.01
CA LEU A 36 18.73 9.66 -3.88
C LEU A 36 18.32 10.37 -5.17
N ALA A 37 18.63 9.82 -6.34
CA ALA A 37 18.21 10.39 -7.63
C ALA A 37 16.68 10.38 -7.82
N TYR A 38 15.98 9.42 -7.20
CA TYR A 38 14.51 9.38 -7.15
C TYR A 38 13.90 10.16 -5.98
N THR A 39 14.73 10.69 -5.07
CA THR A 39 14.25 11.42 -3.90
C THR A 39 13.95 12.86 -4.27
N GLU A 40 12.66 13.23 -4.25
CA GLU A 40 12.25 14.62 -4.39
C GLU A 40 12.37 15.37 -3.05
N GLY A 41 12.69 16.66 -3.10
CA GLY A 41 12.62 17.54 -1.93
C GLY A 41 13.87 17.65 -1.06
N LEU A 42 15.00 17.01 -1.41
CA LEU A 42 16.28 17.16 -0.68
C LEU A 42 16.69 18.64 -0.50
N HIS A 43 16.46 19.45 -1.54
CA HIS A 43 16.60 20.90 -1.53
C HIS A 43 15.30 21.58 -1.98
N GLY A 44 14.16 20.99 -1.62
CA GLY A 44 12.84 21.42 -2.08
C GLY A 44 12.47 22.81 -1.58
N LYS A 45 11.77 23.56 -2.43
CA LYS A 45 11.13 24.83 -2.07
C LYS A 45 9.65 24.74 -2.43
N TRP A 46 8.79 24.96 -1.45
CA TRP A 46 7.35 24.91 -1.63
C TRP A 46 6.73 26.26 -1.31
N MET A 47 6.09 26.84 -2.32
CA MET A 47 5.41 28.14 -2.19
C MET A 47 4.12 27.97 -1.39
N PHE A 48 3.88 28.87 -0.44
CA PHE A 48 2.68 28.81 0.41
C PHE A 48 1.37 28.92 -0.39
N SER A 49 1.39 29.63 -1.53
CA SER A 49 0.25 29.72 -2.46
C SER A 49 -0.18 28.37 -3.05
N GLU A 50 0.74 27.41 -3.13
CA GLU A 50 0.52 26.10 -3.73
C GLU A 50 0.06 25.05 -2.72
N ILE A 51 0.13 25.34 -1.43
CA ILE A 51 -0.29 24.40 -0.40
C ILE A 51 -1.82 24.28 -0.43
N ARG A 52 -2.33 23.05 -0.53
CA ARG A 52 -3.78 22.74 -0.57
C ARG A 52 -4.29 21.98 0.64
N ALA A 53 -3.45 21.18 1.27
CA ALA A 53 -3.80 20.48 2.51
C ALA A 53 -2.57 20.21 3.37
N VAL A 54 -2.75 20.18 4.68
CA VAL A 54 -1.73 19.89 5.67
C VAL A 54 -2.32 18.92 6.68
N PHE A 55 -1.67 17.77 6.86
CA PHE A 55 -2.13 16.74 7.78
C PHE A 55 -1.06 16.41 8.81
N SER A 56 -1.46 16.31 10.08
CA SER A 56 -0.67 15.62 11.10
C SER A 56 -0.51 14.15 10.71
N ARG A 57 0.70 13.62 10.90
CA ARG A 57 1.07 12.24 10.59
C ARG A 57 1.79 11.61 11.78
N ARG A 58 1.87 10.28 11.72
CA ARG A 58 2.74 9.50 12.59
C ARG A 58 3.96 9.05 11.80
N TYR A 59 5.09 8.93 12.48
CA TYR A 59 6.29 8.27 11.96
C TYR A 59 6.79 7.32 13.04
N LEU A 60 7.01 6.05 12.69
CA LEU A 60 7.31 4.99 13.68
C LEU A 60 6.33 4.99 14.86
N LEU A 61 5.04 5.16 14.55
CA LEU A 61 3.92 5.27 15.49
C LEU A 61 3.92 6.52 16.39
N GLN A 62 4.92 7.39 16.31
CA GLN A 62 5.00 8.65 17.06
C GLN A 62 4.27 9.78 16.34
N ASN A 63 3.45 10.56 17.04
CA ASN A 63 2.69 11.68 16.46
C ASN A 63 3.56 12.94 16.31
N THR A 64 4.62 12.81 15.53
CA THR A 64 5.69 13.80 15.36
C THR A 64 5.93 14.19 13.91
N ALA A 65 5.05 13.76 12.99
CA ALA A 65 5.21 14.02 11.56
C ALA A 65 4.09 14.90 10.98
N LEU A 66 4.36 15.44 9.80
CA LEU A 66 3.45 16.29 9.04
C LEU A 66 3.58 15.97 7.55
N GLU A 67 2.46 15.98 6.83
CA GLU A 67 2.45 15.88 5.37
C GLU A 67 1.75 17.07 4.74
N VAL A 68 2.37 17.63 3.71
CA VAL A 68 1.91 18.81 2.99
C VAL A 68 1.59 18.43 1.54
N PHE A 69 0.37 18.70 1.11
CA PHE A 69 -0.11 18.42 -0.25
C PHE A 69 -0.20 19.72 -1.06
N MET A 70 0.30 19.65 -2.29
CA MET A 70 0.46 20.77 -3.20
C MET A 70 -0.63 20.79 -4.29
N ALA A 71 -0.77 21.90 -5.00
CA ALA A 71 -1.78 22.08 -6.06
C ALA A 71 -1.59 21.15 -7.26
N ASN A 72 -0.34 20.79 -7.58
CA ASN A 72 0.02 19.83 -8.62
C ASN A 72 -0.17 18.36 -8.17
N ARG A 73 -0.83 18.12 -7.02
CA ARG A 73 -1.11 16.80 -6.43
C ARG A 73 0.10 16.04 -5.90
N THR A 74 1.29 16.64 -5.87
CA THR A 74 2.42 16.06 -5.13
C THR A 74 2.26 16.31 -3.63
N SER A 75 2.95 15.52 -2.81
CA SER A 75 3.04 15.74 -1.38
C SER A 75 4.46 15.52 -0.89
N VAL A 76 4.78 16.16 0.23
CA VAL A 76 6.04 15.96 0.95
C VAL A 76 5.74 15.72 2.43
N MET A 77 6.42 14.74 3.01
CA MET A 77 6.30 14.38 4.43
C MET A 77 7.56 14.75 5.19
N PHE A 78 7.39 15.30 6.39
CA PHE A 78 8.46 15.64 7.32
C PHE A 78 8.21 14.99 8.67
N ASN A 79 9.25 14.47 9.30
CA ASN A 79 9.23 14.09 10.71
C ASN A 79 9.99 15.14 11.54
N PHE A 80 9.52 15.39 12.75
CA PHE A 80 10.08 16.37 13.69
C PHE A 80 10.48 15.68 15.00
N PRO A 81 11.26 16.34 15.87
CA PRO A 81 11.65 15.78 17.16
C PRO A 81 10.47 15.51 18.11
N ASP A 82 9.45 16.37 18.09
CA ASP A 82 8.31 16.28 19.00
C ASP A 82 7.02 16.89 18.44
N GLN A 83 5.90 16.60 19.11
CA GLN A 83 4.57 17.09 18.73
C GLN A 83 4.44 18.62 18.90
N ALA A 84 5.18 19.23 19.83
CA ALA A 84 5.14 20.68 20.04
C ALA A 84 5.72 21.43 18.82
N THR A 85 6.74 20.86 18.19
CA THR A 85 7.36 21.35 16.95
C THR A 85 6.40 21.21 15.78
N VAL A 86 5.73 20.07 15.62
CA VAL A 86 4.66 19.90 14.61
C VAL A 86 3.61 21.00 14.75
N LYS A 87 3.16 21.26 15.98
CA LYS A 87 2.20 22.34 16.25
C LYS A 87 2.76 23.70 15.78
N LYS A 88 3.97 24.09 16.22
CA LYS A 88 4.60 25.36 15.80
C LYS A 88 4.68 25.51 14.27
N VAL A 89 5.07 24.44 13.56
CA VAL A 89 5.14 24.41 12.09
C VAL A 89 3.77 24.64 11.47
N VAL A 90 2.73 23.91 11.91
CA VAL A 90 1.36 24.10 11.41
C VAL A 90 0.84 25.52 11.65
N TYR A 91 1.19 26.15 12.77
CA TYR A 91 0.82 27.55 13.04
C TYR A 91 1.52 28.56 12.12
N SER A 92 2.66 28.19 11.55
CA SER A 92 3.42 29.00 10.59
C SER A 92 2.96 28.78 9.14
N LEU A 93 2.28 27.67 8.86
CA LEU A 93 1.74 27.34 7.53
C LEU A 93 0.40 28.04 7.22
N PRO A 94 0.02 28.12 5.92
CA PRO A 94 -1.29 28.60 5.49
C PRO A 94 -2.46 27.86 6.15
N ARG A 95 -3.59 28.55 6.33
CA ARG A 95 -4.80 28.03 7.01
C ARG A 95 -5.64 27.14 6.09
N VAL A 96 -5.05 26.10 5.52
CA VAL A 96 -5.68 25.22 4.52
C VAL A 96 -6.42 24.02 5.15
N GLY A 97 -6.16 23.72 6.42
CA GLY A 97 -6.72 22.53 7.06
C GLY A 97 -6.26 21.26 6.35
N VAL A 98 -7.18 20.30 6.20
CA VAL A 98 -6.96 19.04 5.46
C VAL A 98 -7.49 19.12 4.02
N GLY A 99 -7.57 20.32 3.45
CA GLY A 99 -8.15 20.57 2.14
C GLY A 99 -9.67 20.70 2.16
N THR A 100 -10.26 20.87 0.96
CA THR A 100 -11.71 21.15 0.79
C THR A 100 -12.53 19.89 0.53
N SER A 101 -11.90 18.79 0.11
CA SER A 101 -12.59 17.60 -0.40
C SER A 101 -13.34 16.79 0.65
N TYR A 102 -13.03 16.97 1.94
CA TYR A 102 -13.57 16.15 3.04
C TYR A 102 -14.71 16.82 3.82
N GLY A 103 -15.23 17.95 3.34
CA GLY A 103 -16.32 18.67 4.00
C GLY A 103 -15.95 19.20 5.39
N LEU A 104 -14.67 19.45 5.63
CA LEU A 104 -14.13 19.95 6.89
C LEU A 104 -13.72 21.43 6.76
N PRO A 105 -13.81 22.23 7.84
CA PRO A 105 -13.36 23.61 7.80
C PRO A 105 -11.85 23.72 7.50
N GLN A 106 -11.47 24.68 6.66
CA GLN A 106 -10.05 25.00 6.40
C GLN A 106 -9.45 25.79 7.58
N ALA A 107 -9.04 25.05 8.61
CA ALA A 107 -8.45 25.63 9.81
C ALA A 107 -7.27 24.79 10.30
N ARG A 108 -6.26 25.46 10.87
CA ARG A 108 -5.06 24.81 11.44
C ARG A 108 -5.38 23.77 12.51
N ARG A 109 -6.45 23.99 13.28
CA ARG A 109 -6.95 22.99 14.25
C ARG A 109 -7.36 21.67 13.60
N ILE A 110 -7.83 21.71 12.35
CA ILE A 110 -8.22 20.51 11.58
C ILE A 110 -6.97 19.79 11.07
N SER A 111 -5.93 20.52 10.66
CA SER A 111 -4.62 19.90 10.33
C SER A 111 -4.01 19.14 11.51
N LEU A 112 -4.28 19.57 12.74
CA LEU A 112 -3.82 18.93 13.99
C LEU A 112 -4.84 17.95 14.58
N ALA A 113 -5.99 17.74 13.92
CA ALA A 113 -7.03 16.87 14.43
C ALA A 113 -6.59 15.40 14.34
N THR A 114 -7.03 14.60 15.32
CA THR A 114 -6.76 13.16 15.32
C THR A 114 -7.55 12.45 14.21
N PRO A 115 -7.11 11.27 13.73
CA PRO A 115 -7.86 10.49 12.76
C PRO A 115 -9.33 10.29 13.13
N ARG A 116 -9.61 10.06 14.42
CA ARG A 116 -10.98 9.88 14.94
C ARG A 116 -11.82 11.16 14.84
N GLN A 117 -11.22 12.32 15.09
CA GLN A 117 -11.89 13.62 14.94
C GLN A 117 -12.18 13.91 13.46
N LEU A 118 -11.20 13.69 12.58
CA LEU A 118 -11.37 13.86 11.14
C LEU A 118 -12.50 12.96 10.59
N TYR A 119 -12.52 11.69 11.00
CA TYR A 119 -13.59 10.75 10.62
C TYR A 119 -14.96 11.24 11.08
N LYS A 120 -15.10 11.58 12.37
CA LYS A 120 -16.40 11.95 12.96
C LYS A 120 -16.97 13.26 12.39
N SER A 121 -16.11 14.21 12.05
CA SER A 121 -16.53 15.55 11.59
C SER A 121 -16.63 15.67 10.07
N SER A 122 -16.09 14.71 9.32
CA SER A 122 -16.17 14.67 7.86
C SER A 122 -17.57 14.28 7.38
N ASN A 123 -17.96 14.78 6.20
CA ASN A 123 -19.21 14.36 5.54
C ASN A 123 -19.00 13.18 4.56
N MET A 124 -17.78 12.65 4.43
CA MET A 124 -17.43 11.65 3.42
C MET A 124 -18.20 10.35 3.58
N THR A 125 -18.51 9.92 4.81
CA THR A 125 -19.32 8.72 5.05
C THR A 125 -20.74 8.88 4.51
N GLN A 126 -21.36 10.04 4.70
CA GLN A 126 -22.69 10.33 4.17
C GLN A 126 -22.67 10.40 2.64
N ARG A 127 -21.66 11.06 2.07
CA ARG A 127 -21.46 11.12 0.60
C ARG A 127 -21.32 9.72 0.02
N TRP A 128 -20.55 8.86 0.68
CA TRP A 128 -20.37 7.46 0.28
C TRP A 128 -21.68 6.67 0.36
N GLN A 129 -22.43 6.77 1.46
CA GLN A 129 -23.74 6.12 1.62
C GLN A 129 -24.76 6.57 0.58
N ARG A 130 -24.69 7.84 0.16
CA ARG A 130 -25.51 8.42 -0.92
C ARG A 130 -24.98 8.11 -2.33
N ARG A 131 -23.89 7.36 -2.44
CA ARG A 131 -23.21 7.02 -3.71
C ARG A 131 -22.67 8.23 -4.49
N GLU A 132 -22.41 9.33 -3.78
CA GLU A 132 -21.76 10.52 -4.36
C GLU A 132 -20.24 10.34 -4.52
N ILE A 133 -19.67 9.36 -3.81
CA ILE A 133 -18.28 8.90 -3.97
C ILE A 133 -18.25 7.38 -4.01
N SER A 134 -17.30 6.84 -4.76
CA SER A 134 -17.08 5.41 -4.92
C SER A 134 -16.52 4.74 -3.66
N ASN A 135 -16.61 3.41 -3.62
CA ASN A 135 -15.93 2.60 -2.59
C ASN A 135 -14.42 2.83 -2.62
N PHE A 136 -13.82 2.95 -3.82
CA PHE A 136 -12.39 3.25 -3.97
C PHE A 136 -12.03 4.60 -3.35
N GLU A 137 -12.76 5.67 -3.69
CA GLU A 137 -12.52 7.02 -3.12
C GLU A 137 -12.73 7.05 -1.61
N TYR A 138 -13.74 6.33 -1.11
CA TYR A 138 -13.98 6.24 0.33
C TYR A 138 -12.87 5.48 1.06
N LEU A 139 -12.37 4.36 0.50
CA LEU A 139 -11.21 3.64 1.05
C LEU A 139 -9.94 4.50 1.02
N MET A 140 -9.71 5.27 -0.04
CA MET A 140 -8.59 6.23 -0.10
C MET A 140 -8.73 7.33 0.96
N PHE A 141 -9.94 7.85 1.17
CA PHE A 141 -10.23 8.80 2.23
C PHE A 141 -9.90 8.21 3.61
N LEU A 142 -10.38 7.00 3.92
CA LEU A 142 -10.12 6.33 5.19
C LEU A 142 -8.62 6.10 5.43
N ASN A 143 -7.90 5.63 4.42
CA ASN A 143 -6.44 5.49 4.47
C ASN A 143 -5.77 6.84 4.78
N THR A 144 -6.14 7.89 4.06
CA THR A 144 -5.53 9.23 4.21
C THR A 144 -5.75 9.82 5.60
N ILE A 145 -6.96 9.72 6.15
CA ILE A 145 -7.24 10.25 7.50
C ILE A 145 -6.68 9.36 8.62
N ALA A 146 -6.45 8.07 8.35
CA ALA A 146 -5.75 7.17 9.27
C ALA A 146 -4.24 7.47 9.35
N GLY A 147 -3.73 8.34 8.46
CA GLY A 147 -2.34 8.74 8.39
C GLY A 147 -1.51 7.88 7.41
N ARG A 148 -2.16 7.06 6.58
CA ARG A 148 -1.48 6.29 5.53
C ARG A 148 -1.06 7.23 4.39
N THR A 149 0.09 6.96 3.80
CA THR A 149 0.71 7.83 2.78
C THR A 149 1.61 7.04 1.84
N TYR A 150 1.80 7.58 0.63
CA TYR A 150 2.76 7.09 -0.34
C TYR A 150 4.22 7.47 -0.01
N ASN A 151 4.43 8.47 0.86
CA ASN A 151 5.78 8.94 1.26
C ASN A 151 6.47 8.06 2.31
N ASP A 152 5.73 7.16 2.98
CA ASP A 152 6.27 6.19 3.94
C ASP A 152 5.71 4.80 3.62
N LEU A 153 6.56 3.95 3.04
CA LEU A 153 6.18 2.59 2.65
C LEU A 153 5.77 1.70 3.84
N ASN A 154 6.18 2.03 5.06
CA ASN A 154 5.74 1.30 6.27
C ASN A 154 4.29 1.64 6.66
N GLN A 155 3.75 2.73 6.11
CA GLN A 155 2.39 3.20 6.34
C GLN A 155 1.63 3.34 5.01
N TYR A 156 1.96 2.48 4.03
CA TYR A 156 1.33 2.49 2.72
C TYR A 156 -0.19 2.25 2.81
N PRO A 157 -1.00 2.86 1.93
CA PRO A 157 -2.44 2.60 1.88
C PRO A 157 -2.77 1.12 1.72
N VAL A 158 -3.87 0.69 2.34
CA VAL A 158 -4.30 -0.72 2.39
C VAL A 158 -5.67 -0.87 1.76
N PHE A 159 -5.81 -1.87 0.90
CA PHE A 159 -7.06 -2.28 0.27
C PHE A 159 -7.33 -3.76 0.53
N PRO A 160 -8.60 -4.17 0.67
CA PRO A 160 -8.92 -5.57 0.88
C PRO A 160 -8.64 -6.41 -0.37
N TRP A 161 -8.33 -7.69 -0.21
CA TRP A 161 -8.70 -8.68 -1.21
C TRP A 161 -10.22 -8.74 -1.35
N VAL A 162 -10.74 -8.68 -2.58
CA VAL A 162 -12.19 -8.73 -2.83
C VAL A 162 -12.61 -10.02 -3.51
N LEU A 163 -11.87 -10.45 -4.53
CA LEU A 163 -12.14 -11.70 -5.25
C LEU A 163 -11.43 -12.89 -4.58
N THR A 164 -12.02 -14.08 -4.72
CA THR A 164 -11.47 -15.35 -4.22
C THR A 164 -11.14 -16.34 -5.35
N ASN A 165 -11.73 -16.14 -6.52
CA ASN A 165 -11.57 -17.03 -7.68
C ASN A 165 -10.60 -16.44 -8.71
N TYR A 166 -9.43 -17.06 -8.79
CA TYR A 166 -8.35 -16.70 -9.72
C TYR A 166 -7.97 -17.88 -10.65
N GLU A 167 -8.80 -18.92 -10.71
CA GLU A 167 -8.50 -20.18 -11.42
C GLU A 167 -9.49 -20.49 -12.55
N SER A 168 -10.73 -20.00 -12.47
CA SER A 168 -11.74 -20.24 -13.51
C SER A 168 -11.49 -19.44 -14.80
N GLU A 169 -11.90 -20.01 -15.95
CA GLU A 169 -11.90 -19.33 -17.26
C GLU A 169 -12.82 -18.13 -17.33
N GLU A 170 -13.94 -18.17 -16.59
CA GLU A 170 -14.91 -17.10 -16.50
C GLU A 170 -15.13 -16.71 -15.04
N LEU A 171 -15.46 -15.44 -14.81
CA LEU A 171 -15.75 -14.89 -13.49
C LEU A 171 -17.14 -14.26 -13.48
N ASP A 172 -18.09 -14.96 -12.86
CA ASP A 172 -19.43 -14.44 -12.63
C ASP A 172 -19.47 -13.57 -11.37
N LEU A 173 -19.68 -12.26 -11.56
CA LEU A 173 -19.75 -11.27 -10.49
C LEU A 173 -21.08 -11.28 -9.72
N THR A 174 -22.02 -12.13 -10.12
CA THR A 174 -23.30 -12.34 -9.41
C THR A 174 -23.20 -13.48 -8.39
N LEU A 175 -22.22 -14.39 -8.52
CA LEU A 175 -22.02 -15.50 -7.59
C LEU A 175 -21.33 -15.04 -6.30
N PRO A 176 -21.99 -15.15 -5.13
CA PRO A 176 -21.39 -14.74 -3.85
C PRO A 176 -20.10 -15.48 -3.51
N GLY A 177 -19.93 -16.71 -3.98
CA GLY A 177 -18.74 -17.54 -3.74
C GLY A 177 -17.46 -16.99 -4.36
N ASN A 178 -17.55 -16.10 -5.36
CA ASN A 178 -16.40 -15.43 -5.96
C ASN A 178 -15.91 -14.23 -5.14
N PHE A 179 -16.61 -13.86 -4.06
CA PHE A 179 -16.26 -12.74 -3.21
C PHE A 179 -15.77 -13.20 -1.84
N ARG A 180 -14.78 -12.49 -1.33
CA ARG A 180 -14.26 -12.70 0.02
C ARG A 180 -15.29 -12.25 1.04
N ASP A 181 -15.40 -12.99 2.13
CA ASP A 181 -16.04 -12.50 3.36
C ASP A 181 -15.23 -11.33 3.96
N LEU A 182 -15.65 -10.10 3.64
CA LEU A 182 -15.04 -8.86 4.13
C LEU A 182 -15.29 -8.61 5.64
N SER A 183 -16.09 -9.45 6.31
CA SER A 183 -16.22 -9.38 7.77
C SER A 183 -15.05 -10.03 8.52
N LYS A 184 -14.19 -10.77 7.81
CA LYS A 184 -13.08 -11.53 8.40
C LYS A 184 -11.72 -11.03 7.89
N PRO A 185 -10.68 -10.99 8.76
CA PRO A 185 -9.30 -10.76 8.33
C PRO A 185 -8.79 -11.96 7.52
N ILE A 186 -7.69 -11.78 6.76
CA ILE A 186 -7.10 -12.83 5.91
C ILE A 186 -6.88 -14.12 6.69
N GLY A 187 -6.29 -14.01 7.89
CA GLY A 187 -5.97 -15.14 8.74
C GLY A 187 -7.17 -16.02 9.13
N ALA A 188 -8.38 -15.45 9.16
CA ALA A 188 -9.60 -16.12 9.60
C ALA A 188 -10.46 -16.68 8.44
N LEU A 189 -10.03 -16.51 7.18
CA LEU A 189 -10.78 -17.02 6.02
C LEU A 189 -10.70 -18.55 5.90
N ASN A 190 -9.49 -19.10 6.06
CA ASN A 190 -9.27 -20.54 6.06
C ASN A 190 -9.52 -21.12 7.47
N PRO A 191 -10.54 -21.97 7.67
CA PRO A 191 -10.89 -22.48 9.00
C PRO A 191 -9.75 -23.23 9.69
N LYS A 192 -8.97 -24.04 8.96
CA LYS A 192 -7.84 -24.78 9.53
C LYS A 192 -6.78 -23.85 10.09
N ARG A 193 -6.52 -22.75 9.37
CA ARG A 193 -5.54 -21.74 9.79
C ARG A 193 -6.08 -20.85 10.92
N ALA A 194 -7.38 -20.58 10.92
CA ALA A 194 -8.03 -19.83 11.99
C ALA A 194 -7.90 -20.56 13.35
N VAL A 195 -8.07 -21.89 13.37
CA VAL A 195 -7.85 -22.70 14.58
C VAL A 195 -6.42 -22.57 15.07
N PHE A 196 -5.43 -22.72 14.18
CA PHE A 196 -4.02 -22.55 14.54
C PHE A 196 -3.69 -21.16 15.13
N TYR A 197 -4.31 -20.10 14.62
CA TYR A 197 -4.11 -18.75 15.19
C TYR A 197 -4.83 -18.56 16.53
N ALA A 198 -6.00 -19.17 16.71
CA ALA A 198 -6.72 -19.14 17.98
C ALA A 198 -5.96 -19.90 19.07
N GLU A 199 -5.50 -21.12 18.76
CA GLU A 199 -4.67 -21.92 19.67
C GLU A 199 -3.42 -21.17 20.12
N ARG A 200 -2.66 -20.57 19.18
CA ARG A 200 -1.50 -19.72 19.52
C ARG A 200 -1.85 -18.60 20.50
N TYR A 201 -2.98 -17.93 20.28
CA TYR A 201 -3.40 -16.81 21.12
C TYR A 201 -3.80 -17.28 22.52
N GLU A 202 -4.51 -18.41 22.60
CA GLU A 202 -5.03 -18.98 23.84
C GLU A 202 -3.93 -19.61 24.71
N THR A 203 -2.95 -20.28 24.09
CA THR A 203 -1.83 -20.93 24.79
C THR A 203 -0.62 -20.01 24.94
N TRP A 204 -0.82 -18.68 24.91
CA TRP A 204 0.28 -17.73 25.00
C TRP A 204 0.79 -17.63 26.45
N GLU A 205 2.05 -18.00 26.67
CA GLU A 205 2.68 -18.07 28.01
C GLU A 205 3.79 -17.03 28.23
N ASP A 206 4.04 -16.13 27.27
CA ASP A 206 5.07 -15.10 27.42
C ASP A 206 4.53 -13.86 28.15
N ASP A 207 4.95 -13.66 29.40
CA ASP A 207 4.60 -12.50 30.22
C ASP A 207 5.19 -11.17 29.72
N GLN A 208 6.21 -11.20 28.85
CA GLN A 208 6.86 -9.99 28.34
C GLN A 208 6.13 -9.38 27.15
N SER A 209 5.25 -10.12 26.49
CA SER A 209 4.54 -9.65 25.31
C SER A 209 3.06 -10.06 25.31
N PRO A 210 2.15 -9.16 24.88
CA PRO A 210 0.73 -9.49 24.86
C PRO A 210 0.45 -10.60 23.84
N PRO A 211 -0.58 -11.43 24.07
CA PRO A 211 -0.96 -12.48 23.13
C PRO A 211 -1.36 -11.89 21.78
N TYR A 212 -1.06 -12.61 20.70
CA TYR A 212 -1.37 -12.19 19.34
C TYR A 212 -1.71 -13.37 18.44
N HIS A 213 -2.56 -13.11 17.45
CA HIS A 213 -2.93 -14.10 16.45
C HIS A 213 -1.85 -14.22 15.36
N TYR A 214 -1.33 -13.08 14.89
CA TYR A 214 -0.44 -12.99 13.73
C TYR A 214 0.91 -12.40 14.14
N ASN A 215 2.00 -13.09 13.82
CA ASN A 215 3.37 -12.58 13.95
C ASN A 215 3.80 -11.71 12.74
N THR A 216 2.94 -11.60 11.73
CA THR A 216 3.15 -10.84 10.51
C THR A 216 2.03 -9.83 10.31
N HIS A 217 2.31 -8.77 9.56
CA HIS A 217 1.38 -7.67 9.35
C HIS A 217 0.84 -7.66 7.92
N TYR A 218 -0.41 -7.24 7.77
CA TYR A 218 -1.11 -7.22 6.47
C TYR A 218 -0.58 -6.15 5.49
N SER A 219 0.29 -5.25 5.96
CA SER A 219 0.84 -4.13 5.20
C SER A 219 2.23 -3.80 5.73
N THR A 220 3.25 -3.97 4.89
CA THR A 220 4.65 -3.66 5.21
C THR A 220 5.32 -2.97 4.02
N ALA A 221 6.45 -2.31 4.26
CA ALA A 221 7.26 -1.77 3.17
C ALA A 221 7.69 -2.89 2.21
N THR A 222 8.14 -4.03 2.74
CA THR A 222 8.52 -5.21 1.95
C THR A 222 7.39 -5.74 1.09
N SER A 223 6.15 -5.83 1.62
CA SER A 223 5.02 -6.28 0.80
C SER A 223 4.72 -5.30 -0.34
N THR A 224 4.81 -3.99 -0.07
CA THR A 224 4.57 -2.95 -1.06
C THR A 224 5.62 -3.00 -2.18
N LEU A 225 6.90 -3.09 -1.82
CA LEU A 225 7.99 -3.22 -2.79
C LEU A 225 7.88 -4.53 -3.59
N SER A 226 7.48 -5.63 -2.96
CA SER A 226 7.24 -6.91 -3.64
C SER A 226 6.11 -6.82 -4.67
N TRP A 227 5.00 -6.16 -4.34
CA TRP A 227 3.91 -5.94 -5.29
C TRP A 227 4.32 -5.09 -6.49
N LEU A 228 5.13 -4.05 -6.26
CA LEU A 228 5.50 -3.05 -7.26
C LEU A 228 6.89 -3.27 -7.87
N VAL A 229 7.50 -4.44 -7.67
CA VAL A 229 8.90 -4.74 -8.04
C VAL A 229 9.21 -4.52 -9.54
N ARG A 230 8.19 -4.47 -10.40
CA ARG A 230 8.31 -4.24 -11.85
C ARG A 230 8.26 -2.77 -12.26
N ILE A 231 8.02 -1.84 -11.33
CA ILE A 231 7.87 -0.41 -11.59
C ILE A 231 8.97 0.39 -10.88
N GLU A 232 9.64 1.30 -11.59
CA GLU A 232 10.50 2.29 -10.95
C GLU A 232 9.69 3.40 -10.26
N PRO A 233 10.11 3.91 -9.09
CA PRO A 233 11.39 3.65 -8.43
C PRO A 233 11.40 2.44 -7.48
N PHE A 234 10.30 1.68 -7.39
CA PHE A 234 10.16 0.58 -6.43
C PHE A 234 11.14 -0.56 -6.69
N THR A 235 11.48 -0.84 -7.95
CA THR A 235 12.55 -1.78 -8.30
C THR A 235 13.88 -1.36 -7.67
N THR A 236 14.30 -0.10 -7.88
CA THR A 236 15.53 0.43 -7.28
C THR A 236 15.49 0.34 -5.75
N PHE A 237 14.35 0.69 -5.13
CA PHE A 237 14.18 0.59 -3.69
C PHE A 237 14.24 -0.85 -3.18
N PHE A 238 13.64 -1.79 -3.90
CA PHE A 238 13.68 -3.22 -3.59
C PHE A 238 15.12 -3.73 -3.63
N LEU A 239 15.85 -3.47 -4.72
CA LEU A 239 17.24 -3.89 -4.87
C LEU A 239 18.12 -3.27 -3.78
N ASN A 240 17.95 -1.98 -3.47
CA ASN A 240 18.71 -1.34 -2.39
C ASN A 240 18.44 -1.97 -1.01
N ALA A 241 17.20 -2.37 -0.74
CA ALA A 241 16.83 -3.05 0.50
C ALA A 241 17.30 -4.52 0.56
N ASN A 242 17.59 -5.14 -0.60
CA ASN A 242 17.92 -6.55 -0.73
C ASN A 242 19.33 -6.76 -1.31
N ASP A 243 20.29 -5.95 -0.87
CA ASP A 243 21.73 -6.07 -1.20
C ASP A 243 22.03 -6.15 -2.72
N GLY A 244 21.27 -5.39 -3.51
CA GLY A 244 21.42 -5.28 -4.96
C GLY A 244 20.87 -6.45 -5.77
N LYS A 245 20.11 -7.36 -5.15
CA LYS A 245 19.57 -8.55 -5.81
C LYS A 245 18.05 -8.59 -5.75
N PHE A 246 17.44 -9.19 -6.78
CA PHE A 246 16.04 -9.60 -6.71
C PHE A 246 15.86 -10.72 -5.67
N ASP A 247 14.62 -10.95 -5.23
CA ASP A 247 14.32 -12.05 -4.32
C ASP A 247 14.48 -13.41 -5.02
N HIS A 248 14.41 -14.48 -4.24
CA HIS A 248 14.29 -15.82 -4.81
C HIS A 248 13.07 -15.88 -5.76
N PRO A 249 13.21 -16.49 -6.96
CA PRO A 249 12.13 -16.52 -7.96
C PRO A 249 10.81 -17.08 -7.42
N ASP A 250 10.85 -18.10 -6.56
CA ASP A 250 9.64 -18.68 -5.94
C ASP A 250 8.95 -17.80 -4.89
N ARG A 251 9.63 -16.78 -4.37
CA ARG A 251 9.04 -15.78 -3.47
C ARG A 251 8.64 -14.49 -4.17
N THR A 252 9.24 -14.22 -5.33
CA THR A 252 8.93 -13.05 -6.14
C THR A 252 7.46 -13.08 -6.56
N PHE A 253 6.79 -11.93 -6.51
CA PHE A 253 5.41 -11.83 -6.98
C PHE A 253 5.34 -12.18 -8.46
N SER A 254 4.79 -13.35 -8.79
CA SER A 254 4.75 -13.85 -10.17
C SER A 254 3.36 -14.30 -10.62
N SER A 255 2.40 -14.49 -9.72
CA SER A 255 1.05 -14.95 -10.06
C SER A 255 0.04 -14.47 -9.03
N VAL A 256 -1.08 -13.91 -9.49
CA VAL A 256 -2.18 -13.46 -8.61
C VAL A 256 -2.79 -14.65 -7.87
N ALA A 257 -3.06 -15.74 -8.60
CA ALA A 257 -3.65 -16.96 -8.03
C ALA A 257 -2.72 -17.59 -6.98
N ARG A 258 -1.40 -17.62 -7.23
CA ARG A 258 -0.42 -18.10 -6.26
C ARG A 258 -0.39 -17.22 -5.02
N SER A 259 -0.30 -15.89 -5.18
CA SER A 259 -0.28 -14.97 -4.04
C SER A 259 -1.54 -15.07 -3.19
N TRP A 260 -2.72 -15.17 -3.80
CA TRP A 260 -3.96 -15.45 -3.08
C TRP A 260 -3.85 -16.78 -2.31
N ARG A 261 -3.45 -17.86 -2.97
CA ARG A 261 -3.31 -19.19 -2.34
C ARG A 261 -2.33 -19.18 -1.17
N THR A 262 -1.18 -18.52 -1.31
CA THR A 262 -0.19 -18.35 -0.23
C THR A 262 -0.81 -17.59 0.94
N SER A 263 -1.50 -16.48 0.68
CA SER A 263 -2.22 -15.71 1.72
C SER A 263 -3.32 -16.49 2.42
N GLN A 264 -3.76 -17.65 1.89
CA GLN A 264 -4.75 -18.54 2.51
C GLN A 264 -4.13 -19.73 3.26
N ARG A 265 -2.86 -20.08 2.97
CA ARG A 265 -2.23 -21.33 3.43
C ARG A 265 -1.03 -21.09 4.34
N ASP A 266 -0.18 -20.14 3.99
CA ASP A 266 1.01 -19.83 4.78
C ASP A 266 0.59 -19.13 6.08
N THR A 267 1.13 -19.60 7.21
CA THR A 267 0.86 -19.03 8.53
C THR A 267 1.57 -17.70 8.75
N SER A 268 2.55 -17.39 7.91
CA SER A 268 3.32 -16.14 7.91
C SER A 268 2.88 -15.17 6.80
N ASP A 269 1.81 -15.49 6.04
CA ASP A 269 1.26 -14.58 5.03
C ASP A 269 -0.21 -14.24 5.30
N VAL A 270 -0.40 -13.03 5.84
CA VAL A 270 -1.72 -12.40 6.05
C VAL A 270 -1.86 -11.08 5.28
N LYS A 271 -1.10 -10.90 4.18
CA LYS A 271 -1.04 -9.65 3.41
C LYS A 271 -2.40 -9.29 2.81
N GLU A 272 -2.79 -8.02 2.98
CA GLU A 272 -3.87 -7.39 2.22
C GLU A 272 -3.29 -6.75 0.94
N LEU A 273 -4.17 -6.25 0.08
CA LEU A 273 -3.78 -5.61 -1.19
C LEU A 273 -3.39 -4.14 -0.98
N ILE A 274 -2.81 -3.58 -2.04
CA ILE A 274 -2.54 -2.15 -2.21
C ILE A 274 -3.54 -1.54 -3.21
N PRO A 275 -3.75 -0.21 -3.19
CA PRO A 275 -4.67 0.46 -4.13
C PRO A 275 -4.42 0.15 -5.60
N GLU A 276 -3.17 -0.08 -5.99
CA GLU A 276 -2.68 -0.23 -7.37
C GLU A 276 -3.31 -1.43 -8.08
N PHE A 277 -3.71 -2.48 -7.35
CA PHE A 277 -4.49 -3.60 -7.89
C PHE A 277 -5.82 -3.18 -8.56
N TYR A 278 -6.30 -1.97 -8.24
CA TYR A 278 -7.59 -1.44 -8.69
C TYR A 278 -7.47 -0.32 -9.73
N TYR A 279 -6.25 0.09 -10.11
CA TYR A 279 -6.08 1.13 -11.13
C TYR A 279 -4.78 1.10 -11.95
N LEU A 280 -3.76 0.30 -11.60
CA LEU A 280 -2.42 0.37 -12.19
C LEU A 280 -2.03 -0.95 -12.90
N PRO A 281 -2.43 -1.18 -14.16
CA PRO A 281 -2.13 -2.42 -14.88
C PRO A 281 -0.62 -2.66 -15.10
N GLU A 282 0.19 -1.61 -15.14
CA GLU A 282 1.63 -1.65 -15.38
C GLU A 282 2.37 -2.49 -14.32
N MET A 283 1.82 -2.65 -13.11
CA MET A 283 2.49 -3.43 -12.05
C MET A 283 2.57 -4.93 -12.37
N PHE A 284 1.75 -5.40 -13.30
CA PHE A 284 1.68 -6.80 -13.71
C PHE A 284 2.58 -7.11 -14.92
N VAL A 285 3.23 -6.10 -15.51
CA VAL A 285 4.03 -6.25 -16.74
C VAL A 285 5.49 -5.91 -16.47
N ASN A 286 6.40 -6.81 -16.85
CA ASN A 286 7.84 -6.58 -16.80
C ASN A 286 8.31 -5.76 -18.02
N SER A 287 7.80 -4.53 -18.14
CA SER A 287 8.09 -3.64 -19.27
C SER A 287 9.57 -3.26 -19.38
N ASN A 288 10.32 -3.35 -18.28
CA ASN A 288 11.73 -3.02 -18.20
C ASN A 288 12.65 -4.22 -18.51
N GLY A 289 12.10 -5.41 -18.76
CA GLY A 289 12.88 -6.61 -19.09
C GLY A 289 13.81 -7.06 -17.95
N TYR A 290 13.37 -6.90 -16.69
CA TYR A 290 14.16 -7.35 -15.54
C TYR A 290 14.36 -8.86 -15.55
N ASN A 291 15.55 -9.32 -15.15
CA ASN A 291 15.80 -10.73 -14.89
C ASN A 291 15.33 -11.08 -13.46
N LEU A 292 14.13 -11.64 -13.35
CA LEU A 292 13.54 -12.05 -12.07
C LEU A 292 13.84 -13.54 -11.74
N GLY A 293 14.68 -14.18 -12.55
CA GLY A 293 15.12 -15.56 -12.38
C GLY A 293 14.12 -16.62 -12.83
N VAL A 294 14.45 -17.88 -12.52
CA VAL A 294 13.68 -19.08 -12.89
C VAL A 294 13.32 -19.81 -11.61
N ARG A 295 12.07 -20.24 -11.53
CA ARG A 295 11.54 -20.97 -10.37
C ARG A 295 11.98 -22.43 -10.37
N GLU A 296 11.78 -23.09 -9.24
CA GLU A 296 12.06 -24.53 -9.10
C GLU A 296 11.27 -25.41 -10.09
N ASP A 297 10.10 -24.96 -10.54
CA ASP A 297 9.29 -25.62 -11.56
C ASP A 297 9.69 -25.26 -13.00
N GLU A 298 10.90 -24.72 -13.18
CA GLU A 298 11.50 -24.31 -14.46
C GLU A 298 10.74 -23.19 -15.20
N VAL A 299 9.77 -22.54 -14.52
CA VAL A 299 9.05 -21.40 -15.07
C VAL A 299 9.84 -20.10 -14.84
N VAL A 300 10.13 -19.40 -15.94
CA VAL A 300 10.77 -18.07 -15.90
C VAL A 300 9.82 -17.05 -15.27
N VAL A 301 10.31 -16.27 -14.30
CA VAL A 301 9.55 -15.16 -13.73
C VAL A 301 9.67 -13.95 -14.64
N ASN A 302 8.54 -13.50 -15.20
CA ASN A 302 8.49 -12.34 -16.09
C ASN A 302 7.27 -11.46 -15.77
N ASP A 303 6.31 -11.32 -16.69
CA ASP A 303 4.99 -10.77 -16.40
C ASP A 303 4.30 -11.58 -15.31
N VAL A 304 3.36 -10.95 -14.60
CA VAL A 304 2.58 -11.64 -13.58
C VAL A 304 1.53 -12.50 -14.25
N ASP A 305 1.46 -13.79 -13.86
CA ASP A 305 0.41 -14.70 -14.31
C ASP A 305 -0.94 -14.21 -13.80
N LEU A 306 -1.76 -13.76 -14.74
CA LEU A 306 -3.11 -13.30 -14.49
C LEU A 306 -4.09 -14.49 -14.44
N PRO A 307 -5.24 -14.33 -13.76
CA PRO A 307 -6.31 -15.31 -13.81
C PRO A 307 -6.79 -15.55 -15.25
N PRO A 308 -7.28 -16.75 -15.61
CA PRO A 308 -7.70 -17.05 -16.98
C PRO A 308 -8.80 -16.11 -17.52
N TRP A 309 -9.68 -15.60 -16.66
CA TRP A 309 -10.71 -14.62 -17.00
C TRP A 309 -10.19 -13.21 -17.35
N ALA A 310 -8.91 -12.91 -17.09
CA ALA A 310 -8.27 -11.65 -17.45
C ALA A 310 -7.19 -11.87 -18.52
N LYS A 311 -7.53 -11.58 -19.78
CA LYS A 311 -6.60 -11.78 -20.91
C LYS A 311 -5.47 -10.75 -20.96
N LYS A 312 -5.66 -9.59 -20.33
CA LYS A 312 -4.66 -8.52 -20.22
C LYS A 312 -4.68 -7.89 -18.83
N PRO A 313 -3.57 -7.25 -18.39
CA PRO A 313 -3.51 -6.52 -17.13
C PRO A 313 -4.63 -5.47 -16.96
N GLU A 314 -5.02 -4.80 -18.05
CA GLU A 314 -6.11 -3.82 -18.03
C GLU A 314 -7.46 -4.47 -17.75
N ASP A 315 -7.71 -5.69 -18.25
CA ASP A 315 -8.91 -6.46 -17.93
C ASP A 315 -8.96 -6.84 -16.46
N PHE A 316 -7.84 -7.31 -15.91
CA PHE A 316 -7.71 -7.64 -14.49
C PHE A 316 -8.05 -6.44 -13.61
N VAL A 317 -7.41 -5.29 -13.88
CA VAL A 317 -7.63 -4.05 -13.13
C VAL A 317 -9.07 -3.54 -13.28
N ARG A 318 -9.62 -3.56 -14.51
CA ARG A 318 -11.00 -3.15 -14.78
C ARG A 318 -12.00 -3.98 -13.99
N ILE A 319 -11.85 -5.31 -13.99
CA ILE A 319 -12.74 -6.22 -13.26
C ILE A 319 -12.61 -6.02 -11.74
N ASN A 320 -11.38 -5.91 -11.21
CA ASN A 320 -11.16 -5.58 -9.79
C ASN A 320 -11.82 -4.26 -9.39
N ARG A 321 -11.73 -3.24 -10.25
CA ARG A 321 -12.38 -1.97 -9.99
C ARG A 321 -13.90 -2.12 -9.94
N MET A 322 -14.50 -2.87 -10.87
CA MET A 322 -15.94 -3.19 -10.89
C MET A 322 -16.41 -3.97 -9.65
N THR A 323 -15.60 -4.87 -9.10
CA THR A 323 -15.97 -5.69 -7.94
C THR A 323 -15.96 -4.90 -6.65
N VAL A 324 -14.99 -4.00 -6.48
CA VAL A 324 -14.98 -3.04 -5.35
C VAL A 324 -16.25 -2.22 -5.34
N PHE A 325 -16.83 -1.86 -6.49
CA PHE A 325 -18.11 -1.15 -6.56
C PHE A 325 -19.30 -1.97 -6.06
N HIS A 326 -19.33 -3.29 -6.29
CA HIS A 326 -20.48 -4.14 -5.98
C HIS A 326 -20.47 -4.72 -4.56
N SER A 327 -19.33 -5.20 -4.05
CA SER A 327 -19.26 -5.99 -2.80
C SER A 327 -19.09 -5.14 -1.53
N VAL A 328 -18.41 -4.00 -1.62
CA VAL A 328 -18.05 -3.17 -0.46
C VAL A 328 -19.27 -2.37 0.06
N ALA A 329 -20.31 -2.18 -0.75
CA ALA A 329 -21.50 -1.44 -0.35
C ALA A 329 -22.30 -2.08 0.80
N GLN A 330 -22.24 -3.41 0.97
CA GLN A 330 -22.93 -4.12 2.07
C GLN A 330 -21.97 -4.59 3.19
N ALA A 331 -20.67 -4.81 2.90
CA ALA A 331 -19.72 -5.38 3.86
C ALA A 331 -18.50 -4.49 4.18
N GLY A 332 -18.30 -3.36 3.50
CA GLY A 332 -17.15 -2.46 3.67
C GLY A 332 -17.03 -1.85 5.07
N VAL A 333 -18.15 -1.61 5.74
CA VAL A 333 -18.17 -1.15 7.14
C VAL A 333 -17.54 -2.19 8.08
N LYS A 334 -17.75 -3.49 7.82
CA LYS A 334 -17.21 -4.57 8.66
C LYS A 334 -15.70 -4.74 8.49
N TRP A 335 -15.18 -4.55 7.27
CA TRP A 335 -13.73 -4.57 7.02
C TRP A 335 -13.02 -3.38 7.66
N CYS A 336 -13.61 -2.17 7.57
CA CYS A 336 -13.07 -0.97 8.22
C CYS A 336 -12.99 -1.12 9.75
N ASN A 337 -13.93 -1.84 10.36
CA ASN A 337 -13.92 -2.10 11.80
C ASN A 337 -12.79 -3.05 12.24
N HIS A 338 -12.24 -3.89 11.35
CA HIS A 338 -11.10 -4.78 11.64
C HIS A 338 -9.75 -4.09 11.43
N SER A 339 -9.62 -3.23 10.41
CA SER A 339 -8.38 -2.49 10.13
C SER A 339 -8.09 -1.39 11.16
N THR A 340 -9.11 -0.95 11.90
CA THR A 340 -8.94 -0.24 13.17
C THR A 340 -8.93 -1.26 14.30
N LEU A 341 -7.77 -1.77 14.71
CA LEU A 341 -7.63 -2.59 15.92
C LEU A 341 -8.26 -1.85 17.12
N LYS A 342 -9.50 -2.19 17.47
CA LYS A 342 -9.98 -1.98 18.84
C LYS A 342 -9.19 -2.98 19.68
N PRO A 343 -8.54 -2.56 20.79
CA PRO A 343 -8.17 -3.53 21.80
C PRO A 343 -9.46 -4.23 22.22
N GLN A 344 -9.54 -5.53 22.01
CA GLN A 344 -10.57 -6.34 22.66
C GLN A 344 -10.24 -6.32 24.15
N THR A 345 -10.84 -5.38 24.88
CA THR A 345 -10.95 -5.53 26.33
C THR A 345 -11.78 -6.79 26.58
N PRO A 346 -11.27 -7.79 27.32
CA PRO A 346 -12.10 -8.89 27.76
C PRO A 346 -13.19 -8.29 28.66
N GLY A 347 -14.45 -8.50 28.29
CA GLY A 347 -15.56 -8.23 29.17
C GLY A 347 -15.50 -9.24 30.32
N LEU A 348 -15.08 -8.79 31.49
CA LEU A 348 -15.41 -9.44 32.75
C LEU A 348 -16.93 -9.45 32.91
N LYS A 349 -17.53 -10.64 32.83
CA LYS A 349 -18.62 -11.06 33.70
C LYS A 349 -18.44 -12.52 34.04
#